data_AF-A0A3B7L6P8-F1
#
_entry.id   AF-A0A3B7L6P8-F1
#
_cell.length_a   1.000
_cell.length_b   1.000
_cell.length_c   1.000
_cell.angle_alpha   90.00
_cell.angle_beta   90.00
_cell.angle_gamma   90.00
#
_symmetry.space_group_name_H-M   'P 1'
#
loop_
_entity.id
_entity.type
_entity.pdbx_description
1 polymer ?
#
loop_
_entity_poly.entity_id
_entity_poly.type
_entity_poly.pdbx_seq_one_letter_code
_entity_poly.pdbx_strand_id
1 'polypeptide(L)'
;MNKWQQLEEQLKGVFGSATILADGHEVIFQKRLDGEKLVIQVGVDGWIKGTWHKVDEHGNPEHPEGRFWRPMKRRAWQLKQYKELKKVFGKKKADEMTALRTVAFSPYWGSPRPLISHLKRHFPDLELKRDEVTS
;
A
#
# COMPACT_ATOMS: atom_id res chain seq x y z
N MET A 1 -11.41 4.32 22.68
CA MET A 1 -10.45 3.79 21.70
C MET A 1 -10.89 4.25 20.31
N ASN A 2 -10.07 5.02 19.59
CA ASN A 2 -10.39 5.53 18.24
C ASN A 2 -10.35 4.38 17.20
N LYS A 3 -11.11 4.48 16.08
CA LYS A 3 -11.08 3.51 14.96
C LYS A 3 -9.67 3.10 14.54
N TRP A 4 -8.71 4.03 14.51
CA TRP A 4 -7.33 3.71 14.14
C TRP A 4 -6.64 2.79 15.15
N GLN A 5 -6.91 2.96 16.44
CA GLN A 5 -6.38 2.10 17.50
C GLN A 5 -7.07 0.74 17.49
N GLN A 6 -8.37 0.70 17.18
CA GLN A 6 -9.11 -0.55 17.02
C GLN A 6 -8.57 -1.39 15.87
N LEU A 7 -8.30 -0.76 14.72
CA LEU A 7 -7.67 -1.42 13.58
C LEU A 7 -6.27 -1.95 13.91
N GLU A 8 -5.48 -1.19 14.68
CA GLU A 8 -4.15 -1.62 15.12
C GLU A 8 -4.22 -2.85 16.05
N GLU A 9 -5.18 -2.87 16.97
CA GLU A 9 -5.38 -3.99 17.90
C GLU A 9 -5.91 -5.23 17.17
N GLN A 10 -6.85 -5.08 16.23
CA GLN A 10 -7.36 -6.18 15.39
C GLN A 10 -6.25 -6.82 14.53
N LEU A 11 -5.26 -6.03 14.09
CA LEU A 11 -4.13 -6.50 13.28
C LEU A 11 -2.92 -6.95 14.10
N LYS A 12 -3.06 -7.04 15.42
CA LYS A 12 -2.01 -7.48 16.33
C LYS A 12 -1.86 -9.00 16.30
N GLY A 13 -0.64 -9.47 16.61
CA GLY A 13 -0.33 -10.90 16.61
C GLY A 13 -0.17 -11.49 15.20
N VAL A 14 -0.17 -12.83 15.15
CA VAL A 14 0.12 -13.62 13.93
C VAL A 14 -1.14 -13.88 13.10
N PHE A 15 -2.31 -13.93 13.74
CA PHE A 15 -3.60 -14.25 13.10
C PHE A 15 -4.56 -13.05 13.05
N GLY A 16 -4.02 -11.84 13.22
CA GLY A 16 -4.83 -10.61 13.21
C GLY A 16 -5.52 -10.39 11.87
N SER A 17 -6.78 -9.96 11.93
CA SER A 17 -7.59 -9.63 10.77
C SER A 17 -8.53 -8.49 11.08
N ALA A 18 -8.86 -7.70 10.06
CA ALA A 18 -9.76 -6.57 10.20
C ALA A 18 -10.49 -6.33 8.87
N THR A 19 -11.71 -5.83 8.93
CA THR A 19 -12.47 -5.45 7.75
C THR A 19 -12.93 -3.99 7.88
N ILE A 20 -12.78 -3.23 6.81
CA ILE A 20 -13.26 -1.84 6.73
C ILE A 20 -14.20 -1.65 5.54
N LEU A 21 -14.99 -0.58 5.61
CA LEU A 21 -15.73 -0.03 4.48
C LEU A 21 -15.14 1.34 4.15
N ALA A 22 -14.74 1.55 2.90
CA ALA A 22 -14.13 2.79 2.45
C ALA A 22 -14.38 3.00 0.95
N ASP A 23 -14.77 4.22 0.55
CA ASP A 23 -15.06 4.59 -0.85
C ASP A 23 -16.00 3.59 -1.56
N GLY A 24 -16.96 2.99 -0.83
CA GLY A 24 -17.91 2.00 -1.36
C GLY A 24 -17.38 0.57 -1.48
N HIS A 25 -16.14 0.31 -1.07
CA HIS A 25 -15.52 -1.01 -1.10
C HIS A 25 -15.43 -1.65 0.29
N GLU A 26 -15.57 -2.97 0.33
CA GLU A 26 -15.20 -3.78 1.49
C GLU A 26 -13.73 -4.18 1.37
N VAL A 27 -12.91 -3.76 2.35
CA VAL A 27 -11.48 -4.03 2.33
C VAL A 27 -11.11 -4.90 3.52
N ILE A 28 -10.56 -6.08 3.21
CA ILE A 28 -10.21 -7.10 4.18
C ILE A 28 -8.69 -7.09 4.36
N PHE A 29 -8.26 -6.97 5.60
CA PHE A 29 -6.87 -7.06 6.04
C PHE A 29 -6.65 -8.36 6.78
N GLN A 30 -5.69 -9.17 6.35
CA GLN A 30 -5.40 -10.45 6.99
C GLN A 30 -3.90 -10.64 7.16
N LYS A 31 -3.47 -10.99 8.38
CA LYS A 31 -2.10 -11.43 8.63
C LYS A 31 -1.87 -12.80 8.00
N ARG A 32 -0.83 -12.90 7.17
CA ARG A 32 -0.41 -14.14 6.52
C ARG A 32 1.11 -14.20 6.40
N LEU A 33 1.64 -15.40 6.19
CA LEU A 33 3.03 -15.60 5.79
C LEU A 33 3.15 -15.45 4.28
N ASP A 34 4.05 -14.57 3.84
CA ASP A 34 4.54 -14.46 2.46
C ASP A 34 5.97 -15.00 2.44
N GLY A 35 6.11 -16.28 2.06
CA GLY A 35 7.31 -17.07 2.37
C GLY A 35 7.50 -17.17 3.89
N GLU A 36 8.64 -16.69 4.39
CA GLU A 36 8.98 -16.68 5.82
C GLU A 36 8.60 -15.37 6.54
N LYS A 37 8.01 -14.40 5.82
CA LYS A 37 7.73 -13.07 6.35
C LYS A 37 6.25 -12.92 6.71
N LEU A 38 5.98 -12.50 7.94
CA LEU A 38 4.63 -12.12 8.34
C LEU A 38 4.26 -10.77 7.71
N VAL A 39 3.23 -10.77 6.88
CA VAL A 39 2.69 -9.60 6.17
C VAL A 39 1.20 -9.42 6.47
N ILE A 40 0.65 -8.26 6.11
CA ILE A 40 -0.79 -8.02 6.04
C ILE A 40 -1.17 -8.00 4.57
N GLN A 41 -1.98 -8.97 4.16
CA GLN A 41 -2.57 -9.05 2.83
C GLN A 41 -3.87 -8.21 2.80
N VAL A 42 -4.05 -7.44 1.72
CA VAL A 42 -5.20 -6.58 1.49
C VAL A 42 -6.03 -7.11 0.32
N GLY A 43 -7.24 -7.59 0.61
CA GLY A 43 -8.26 -7.92 -0.38
C GLY A 43 -9.28 -6.78 -0.49
N VAL A 44 -9.77 -6.52 -1.70
CA VAL A 44 -10.82 -5.53 -1.98
C VAL A 44 -12.00 -6.27 -2.62
N ASP A 45 -13.18 -6.13 -2.02
CA ASP A 45 -14.42 -6.86 -2.35
C ASP A 45 -14.22 -8.38 -2.47
N GLY A 46 -13.38 -8.93 -1.58
CA GLY A 46 -13.03 -10.36 -1.56
C GLY A 46 -11.96 -10.78 -2.57
N TRP A 47 -11.39 -9.87 -3.37
CA TRP A 47 -10.45 -10.21 -4.44
C TRP A 47 -9.07 -9.57 -4.27
N ILE A 48 -8.08 -10.21 -4.89
CA ILE A 48 -6.76 -9.65 -5.20
C ILE A 48 -6.55 -9.87 -6.69
N LYS A 49 -6.67 -8.82 -7.50
CA LYS A 49 -6.49 -8.93 -8.95
C LYS A 49 -5.11 -8.43 -9.36
N GLY A 50 -4.37 -9.25 -10.10
CA GLY A 50 -3.03 -8.91 -10.58
C GLY A 50 -2.97 -7.58 -11.35
N THR A 51 -4.05 -7.20 -12.02
CA THR A 51 -4.15 -5.94 -12.77
C THR A 51 -4.08 -4.71 -11.88
N TRP A 52 -4.50 -4.78 -10.62
CA TRP A 52 -4.47 -3.65 -9.67
C TRP A 52 -3.04 -3.26 -9.25
N HIS A 53 -2.02 -4.04 -9.61
CA HIS A 53 -0.62 -3.68 -9.41
C HIS A 53 -0.15 -2.53 -10.31
N LYS A 54 -0.84 -2.29 -11.44
CA LYS A 54 -0.39 -1.39 -12.50
C LYS A 54 -0.45 0.08 -12.09
N VAL A 55 0.44 0.87 -12.69
CA VAL A 55 0.56 2.31 -12.46
C VAL A 55 0.44 3.07 -13.77
N ASP A 56 -0.23 4.22 -13.72
CA ASP A 56 -0.27 5.14 -14.85
C ASP A 56 1.08 5.86 -15.06
N GLU A 57 1.17 6.70 -16.10
CA GLU A 57 2.37 7.46 -16.42
C GLU A 57 2.79 8.45 -15.31
N HIS A 58 1.87 8.79 -14.41
CA HIS A 58 2.06 9.69 -13.27
C HIS A 58 2.37 8.96 -11.97
N GLY A 59 2.34 7.62 -11.95
CA GLY A 59 2.60 6.78 -10.79
C GLY A 59 1.40 6.61 -9.85
N ASN A 60 0.18 6.87 -10.32
CA ASN A 60 -1.07 6.56 -9.61
C ASN A 60 -1.57 5.16 -10.01
N PRO A 61 -2.46 4.54 -9.21
CA PRO A 61 -3.09 3.28 -9.59
C PRO A 61 -3.91 3.44 -10.87
N GLU A 62 -3.74 2.53 -11.84
CA GLU A 62 -4.64 2.48 -13.01
C GLU A 62 -6.06 2.06 -12.63
N HIS A 63 -6.19 1.28 -11.55
CA HIS A 63 -7.46 0.77 -11.03
C HIS A 63 -7.74 1.37 -9.65
N PRO A 64 -8.97 1.85 -9.36
CA PRO A 64 -9.33 2.46 -8.07
C PRO A 64 -8.95 1.61 -6.86
N GLU A 65 -9.11 0.29 -6.95
CA GLU A 65 -8.83 -0.67 -5.86
C GLU A 65 -7.34 -0.67 -5.47
N GLY A 66 -6.45 -0.34 -6.40
CA GLY A 66 -5.02 -0.19 -6.15
C GLY A 66 -4.70 0.93 -5.15
N ARG A 67 -5.62 1.87 -4.89
CA ARG A 67 -5.45 2.91 -3.84
C ARG A 67 -5.38 2.33 -2.43
N PHE A 68 -5.96 1.16 -2.17
CA PHE A 68 -5.87 0.47 -0.87
C PHE A 68 -4.55 -0.28 -0.67
N TRP A 69 -3.81 -0.48 -1.76
CA TRP A 69 -2.56 -1.23 -1.78
C TRP A 69 -1.35 -0.35 -1.49
N ARG A 70 -0.24 -0.99 -1.11
CA ARG A 70 1.01 -0.32 -0.77
C ARG A 70 1.69 0.21 -2.04
N PRO A 71 1.97 1.52 -2.16
CA PRO A 71 2.76 2.04 -3.26
C PRO A 71 4.21 1.55 -3.16
N MET A 72 4.69 0.87 -4.20
CA MET A 72 6.08 0.45 -4.33
C MET A 72 6.87 1.49 -5.09
N LYS A 73 7.82 2.12 -4.40
CA LYS A 73 8.64 3.18 -4.95
C LYS A 73 10.01 2.66 -5.37
N ARG A 74 10.44 2.97 -6.59
CA ARG A 74 11.78 2.67 -7.10
C ARG A 74 12.32 3.85 -7.91
N ARG A 75 13.64 3.93 -8.02
CA ARG A 75 14.32 4.87 -8.91
C ARG A 75 14.67 4.13 -10.18
N ALA A 76 14.42 4.74 -11.33
CA ALA A 76 14.82 4.17 -12.62
C ALA A 76 16.35 4.09 -12.74
N TRP A 77 17.04 5.12 -12.24
CA TRP A 77 18.50 5.14 -12.12
C TRP A 77 18.95 5.28 -10.66
N GLN A 78 20.01 4.56 -10.30
CA GLN A 78 20.55 4.59 -8.93
C GLN A 78 21.24 5.93 -8.66
N LEU A 79 21.16 6.42 -7.42
CA LEU A 79 21.79 7.69 -7.03
C LEU A 79 23.32 7.72 -7.24
N LYS A 80 23.99 6.55 -7.20
CA LYS A 80 25.41 6.44 -7.51
C LYS A 80 25.76 6.90 -8.94
N GLN A 81 24.81 6.81 -9.87
CA GLN A 81 24.98 7.21 -11.27
C GLN A 81 24.70 8.70 -11.48
N TYR A 82 24.19 9.42 -10.47
CA TYR A 82 23.75 10.81 -10.60
C TYR A 82 24.85 11.75 -11.11
N LYS A 83 26.10 11.58 -10.64
CA LYS A 83 27.22 12.44 -11.07
C LYS A 83 27.47 12.33 -12.58
N GLU A 84 27.45 11.12 -13.12
CA GLU A 84 27.64 10.89 -14.56
C GLU A 84 26.42 11.36 -15.37
N LEU A 85 25.20 11.07 -14.89
CA LEU A 85 23.98 11.56 -15.52
C LEU A 85 23.93 13.09 -15.59
N LYS A 86 24.37 13.77 -14.52
CA LYS A 86 24.43 15.23 -14.47
C LYS A 86 25.43 15.81 -15.48
N LYS A 87 26.56 15.13 -15.72
CA LYS A 87 27.54 15.55 -16.74
C LYS A 87 26.99 15.42 -18.16
N VAL A 88 26.29 14.32 -18.45
CA VAL A 88 25.79 14.00 -19.80
C VAL A 88 24.50 14.76 -20.14
N PHE A 89 23.53 14.78 -19.23
CA PHE A 89 22.18 15.29 -19.49
C PHE A 89 21.86 16.60 -18.76
N GLY A 90 22.79 17.12 -17.95
CA GLY A 90 22.56 18.28 -17.10
C GLY A 90 21.76 17.96 -15.82
N LYS A 91 21.68 18.95 -14.92
CA LYS A 91 21.07 18.79 -13.58
C LYS A 91 19.60 18.38 -13.65
N LYS A 92 18.77 19.14 -14.40
CA LYS A 92 17.31 18.92 -14.46
C LYS A 92 16.97 17.50 -14.89
N LYS A 93 17.62 17.00 -15.94
CA LYS A 93 17.34 15.66 -16.46
C LYS A 93 17.85 14.56 -15.54
N ALA A 94 19.02 14.73 -14.94
CA ALA A 94 19.54 13.80 -13.93
C ALA A 94 18.64 13.70 -12.69
N ASP A 95 18.04 14.82 -12.26
CA ASP A 95 17.05 14.85 -11.18
C ASP A 95 15.79 14.05 -11.57
N GLU A 96 15.23 14.29 -12.77
CA GLU A 96 14.07 13.54 -13.29
C GLU A 96 14.31 12.04 -13.40
N MET A 97 15.50 11.65 -13.86
CA MET A 97 15.92 10.26 -14.04
C MET A 97 16.08 9.57 -12.68
N THR A 98 16.74 10.21 -11.74
CA THR A 98 16.98 9.61 -10.42
C THR A 98 15.80 9.78 -9.45
N ALA A 99 14.74 10.48 -9.85
CA ALA A 99 13.54 10.67 -9.03
C ALA A 99 12.94 9.34 -8.55
N LEU A 100 12.49 9.33 -7.30
CA LEU A 100 11.80 8.19 -6.73
C LEU A 100 10.35 8.19 -7.23
N ARG A 101 9.96 7.16 -7.99
CA ARG A 101 8.61 7.04 -8.57
C ARG A 101 7.92 5.78 -8.07
N THR A 102 6.59 5.82 -7.98
CA THR A 102 5.79 4.61 -7.77
C THR A 102 5.82 3.79 -9.06
N VAL A 103 6.18 2.51 -8.96
CA VAL A 103 6.31 1.61 -10.12
C VAL A 103 5.29 0.48 -10.11
N ALA A 104 4.68 0.23 -8.95
CA ALA A 104 3.63 -0.76 -8.77
C ALA A 104 2.88 -0.45 -7.46
N PHE A 105 1.69 -1.00 -7.31
CA PHE A 105 1.01 -1.16 -6.03
C PHE A 105 1.13 -2.61 -5.56
N SER A 106 1.17 -2.88 -4.26
CA SER A 106 1.27 -4.24 -3.73
C SER A 106 0.20 -4.51 -2.68
N PRO A 107 -0.50 -5.66 -2.73
CA PRO A 107 -1.49 -6.03 -1.72
C PRO A 107 -0.89 -6.34 -0.35
N TYR A 108 0.44 -6.30 -0.21
CA TYR A 108 1.12 -6.73 1.00
C TYR A 108 1.73 -5.56 1.76
N TRP A 109 1.44 -5.45 3.05
CA TRP A 109 2.08 -4.52 3.98
C TRP A 109 2.94 -5.28 4.98
N GLY A 110 4.14 -4.77 5.27
CA GLY A 110 5.04 -5.43 6.21
C GLY A 110 4.63 -5.29 7.68
N SER A 111 3.83 -4.26 8.02
CA SER A 111 3.38 -4.03 9.39
C SER A 111 2.13 -3.14 9.44
N PRO A 112 1.38 -3.13 10.56
CA PRO A 112 0.15 -2.35 10.68
C PRO A 112 0.38 -0.83 10.60
N ARG A 113 1.48 -0.33 11.19
CA ARG A 113 1.76 1.10 11.28
C ARG A 113 1.79 1.83 9.92
N PRO A 114 2.55 1.39 8.89
CA PRO A 114 2.53 2.04 7.58
C PRO A 114 1.18 1.90 6.87
N LEU A 115 0.48 0.76 7.03
CA LEU A 115 -0.88 0.58 6.51
C LEU A 115 -1.84 1.60 7.10
N ILE A 116 -1.88 1.73 8.42
CA ILE A 116 -2.76 2.68 9.13
C ILE A 116 -2.42 4.12 8.74
N SER A 117 -1.13 4.44 8.58
CA SER A 117 -0.70 5.78 8.15
C SER A 117 -1.16 6.10 6.73
N HIS A 118 -1.15 5.10 5.83
CA HIS A 118 -1.68 5.21 4.48
C HIS A 118 -3.21 5.43 4.49
N LEU A 119 -3.93 4.60 5.24
CA LEU A 119 -5.38 4.70 5.37
C LEU A 119 -5.82 6.05 5.96
N LYS A 120 -5.16 6.54 7.01
CA LYS A 120 -5.43 7.88 7.58
C LYS A 120 -5.34 9.00 6.56
N ARG A 121 -4.38 8.90 5.64
CA ARG A 121 -4.12 9.93 4.64
C ARG A 121 -5.11 9.88 3.47
N HIS A 122 -5.49 8.68 3.04
CA HIS A 122 -6.24 8.47 1.80
C HIS A 122 -7.71 8.14 1.99
N PHE A 123 -8.10 7.66 3.18
CA PHE A 123 -9.44 7.22 3.53
C PHE A 123 -9.78 7.63 4.97
N PRO A 124 -9.73 8.94 5.31
CA PRO A 124 -9.95 9.41 6.68
C PRO A 124 -11.34 9.04 7.21
N ASP A 125 -12.32 8.90 6.32
CA ASP A 125 -13.73 8.63 6.65
C ASP A 125 -14.09 7.15 6.65
N LEU A 126 -13.11 6.24 6.51
CA LEU A 126 -13.37 4.80 6.54
C LEU A 126 -14.09 4.37 7.82
N GLU A 127 -14.86 3.29 7.71
CA GLU A 127 -15.61 2.68 8.81
C GLU A 127 -15.07 1.28 9.09
N LEU A 128 -15.00 0.90 10.38
CA LEU A 128 -14.65 -0.48 10.75
C LEU A 128 -15.91 -1.34 10.74
N LYS A 129 -15.85 -2.47 10.04
CA LYS A 129 -16.88 -3.49 10.14
C LYS A 129 -16.65 -4.25 11.45
N ARG A 130 -17.67 -4.32 12.30
CA ARG A 130 -17.61 -5.15 13.51
C ARG A 130 -17.71 -6.61 13.09
N ASP A 131 -16.82 -7.46 13.59
CA ASP A 131 -16.97 -8.91 13.42
C ASP A 131 -18.23 -9.34 14.16
N GLU A 132 -19.26 -9.77 13.42
CA GLU A 132 -20.31 -10.61 13.99
C GLU A 132 -19.64 -11.95 14.29
N VAL A 133 -19.24 -12.15 15.54
CA VAL A 133 -18.72 -13.43 16.02
C VAL A 133 -19.83 -14.45 15.84
N THR A 134 -19.76 -15.25 14.77
CA THR A 134 -20.56 -16.46 14.66
C THR A 134 -20.11 -17.37 15.80
N SER A 135 -21.00 -17.49 16.79
CA SER A 135 -20.84 -18.36 17.97
C SER A 135 -20.91 -19.83 17.59
#